data_AF-A0A5Y0S6F3-F1
#
_entry.id   AF-A0A5Y0S6F3-F1
#
_cell.length_a   1.000
_cell.length_b   1.000
_cell.length_c   1.000
_cell.angle_alpha   90.00
_cell.angle_beta   90.00
_cell.angle_gamma   90.00
#
_symmetry.space_group_name_H-M   'P 1'
#
loop_
_entity.id
_entity.type
_entity.pdbx_description
1 polymer ?
#
loop_
_entity_poly.entity_id
_entity_poly.type
_entity_poly.pdbx_seq_one_letter_code
_entity_poly.pdbx_strand_id
1 'polypeptide(L)' 'MLNLDVVPITSYCESVGETLDAVNKRLQRGVWKEGVHVLKVDGSKERWIDLVEVSKWARKNKDIYLSQEE' A
#
# COMPACT_ATOMS: atom_id res chain seq x y z
N MET A 1 8.71 -20.50 3.17
CA MET A 1 7.64 -19.47 3.10
C MET A 1 7.85 -18.70 1.82
N LEU A 2 6.81 -18.52 1.00
CA LEU A 2 6.90 -17.69 -0.20
C LEU A 2 6.93 -16.23 0.25
N ASN A 3 8.02 -15.52 -0.02
CA ASN A 3 8.04 -14.06 0.09
C ASN A 3 7.40 -13.50 -1.16
N LEU A 4 6.16 -13.04 -1.03
CA LEU A 4 5.47 -12.32 -2.10
C LEU A 4 5.75 -10.84 -1.91
N ASP A 5 6.30 -10.20 -2.93
CA ASP A 5 6.52 -8.75 -2.93
C ASP A 5 5.28 -7.99 -3.43
N VAL A 6 4.42 -8.66 -4.20
CA VAL A 6 3.19 -8.11 -4.76
C VAL A 6 2.04 -9.08 -4.54
N VAL A 7 0.86 -8.54 -4.22
CA VAL A 7 -0.35 -9.34 -3.99
C VAL A 7 -1.59 -8.65 -4.57
N PRO A 8 -2.66 -9.39 -4.93
CA PRO A 8 -3.93 -8.79 -5.32
C PRO A 8 -4.50 -7.87 -4.21
N ILE A 9 -5.16 -6.77 -4.59
CA ILE A 9 -5.68 -5.79 -3.62
C ILE A 9 -6.73 -6.39 -2.69
N THR A 10 -7.54 -7.33 -3.17
CA THR A 10 -8.49 -8.10 -2.33
C THR A 10 -7.76 -8.86 -1.22
N SER A 11 -6.76 -9.67 -1.58
CA SER A 11 -5.94 -10.42 -0.63
C SER A 11 -5.20 -9.52 0.36
N TYR A 12 -4.66 -8.39 -0.11
CA TYR A 12 -4.05 -7.38 0.77
C TYR A 12 -5.06 -6.90 1.82
N CYS A 13 -6.20 -6.39 1.39
CA CYS A 13 -7.25 -5.85 2.26
C CYS A 13 -7.67 -6.87 3.33
N GLU A 14 -7.93 -8.11 2.91
CA GLU A 14 -8.30 -9.21 3.82
C GLU A 14 -7.20 -9.51 4.84
N SER A 15 -5.94 -9.58 4.40
CA SER A 15 -4.82 -9.99 5.26
C SER A 15 -4.46 -8.96 6.33
N VAL A 16 -4.62 -7.66 6.06
CA VAL A 16 -4.23 -6.58 7.00
C VAL A 16 -5.40 -5.84 7.63
N GLY A 17 -6.65 -6.20 7.30
CA GLY A 17 -7.85 -5.53 7.80
C GLY A 17 -8.07 -4.13 7.22
N GLU A 18 -7.53 -3.88 6.02
CA GLU A 18 -7.76 -2.64 5.28
C GLU A 18 -9.00 -2.76 4.38
N THR A 19 -9.59 -1.64 3.98
CA THR A 19 -10.70 -1.64 3.02
C THR A 19 -10.25 -1.11 1.66
N LEU A 20 -10.94 -1.55 0.61
CA LEU A 20 -10.71 -1.03 -0.75
C LEU A 20 -10.89 0.50 -0.81
N ASP A 21 -11.87 1.03 -0.07
CA ASP A 21 -12.09 2.47 0.07
C ASP A 21 -10.90 3.19 0.71
N ALA A 22 -10.31 2.62 1.76
CA ALA A 22 -9.12 3.20 2.40
C ALA A 22 -7.92 3.25 1.43
N VAL A 23 -7.70 2.21 0.64
CA VAL A 23 -6.66 2.21 -0.41
C VAL A 23 -6.96 3.26 -1.48
N ASN A 24 -8.20 3.36 -1.94
CA ASN A 24 -8.62 4.37 -2.92
C ASN A 24 -8.45 5.79 -2.39
N LYS A 25 -8.78 6.05 -1.12
CA LYS A 25 -8.56 7.35 -0.47
C LYS A 25 -7.07 7.70 -0.41
N ARG A 26 -6.19 6.74 -0.14
CA ARG A 26 -4.73 6.97 -0.17
C ARG A 26 -4.24 7.35 -1.58
N LEU A 27 -4.77 6.71 -2.62
CA LEU A 27 -4.47 7.06 -4.01
C LEU A 27 -5.00 8.46 -4.36
N GLN A 28 -6.26 8.76 -4.03
CA GLN A 28 -6.89 10.07 -4.31
C GLN A 28 -6.16 11.21 -3.61
N ARG A 29 -5.67 10.99 -2.39
CA ARG A 29 -4.88 11.97 -1.62
C ARG A 29 -3.42 12.04 -2.07
N GLY A 30 -2.98 11.20 -3.00
CA GLY A 30 -1.59 11.13 -3.48
C GLY A 30 -0.60 10.55 -2.47
N VAL A 31 -1.08 10.01 -1.35
CA VAL A 31 -0.24 9.33 -0.33
C VAL A 31 0.32 8.04 -0.91
N TRP A 32 -0.54 7.28 -1.60
CA TRP A 32 -0.14 6.16 -2.44
C TRP A 32 -0.22 6.57 -3.91
N LYS A 33 0.55 5.89 -4.76
CA LYS A 33 0.63 6.19 -6.19
C LYS A 33 0.46 4.94 -7.02
N GLU A 34 -0.27 5.06 -8.13
CA GLU A 34 -0.32 4.04 -9.17
C GLU A 34 1.07 3.87 -9.79
N GLY A 35 1.47 2.62 -10.07
CA GLY A 35 2.81 2.27 -10.55
C GLY A 35 3.89 2.26 -9.45
N VAL A 36 3.54 2.57 -8.20
CA VAL A 36 4.46 2.50 -7.06
C VAL A 36 3.90 1.60 -5.96
N HIS A 37 2.78 2.00 -5.34
CA HIS A 37 2.17 1.22 -4.25
C HIS A 37 1.08 0.30 -4.79
N VAL A 38 0.43 0.71 -5.87
CA VAL A 38 -0.69 0.02 -6.51
C VAL A 38 -0.34 -0.20 -7.98
N LEU A 39 -0.32 -1.44 -8.41
CA LEU A 39 0.12 -1.84 -9.75
C LEU A 39 -1.09 -2.29 -10.57
N LYS A 40 -1.14 -1.86 -11.84
CA LYS A 40 -2.01 -2.48 -12.85
C LYS A 40 -1.20 -3.60 -13.50
N VAL A 41 -1.68 -4.82 -13.36
CA VAL A 41 -1.02 -6.02 -13.89
C VAL A 41 -1.84 -6.52 -15.07
N ASP A 42 -1.21 -6.63 -16.24
CA ASP A 42 -1.87 -7.09 -17.46
C ASP A 42 -2.45 -8.50 -17.26
N GLY A 43 -3.68 -8.69 -17.72
CA GLY A 43 -4.43 -9.94 -17.56
C GLY A 43 -5.04 -10.15 -16.17
N SER A 44 -4.78 -9.28 -15.19
CA SER A 44 -5.46 -9.32 -13.90
C SER A 44 -6.77 -8.54 -13.92
N LYS A 45 -7.78 -9.05 -13.22
CA LYS A 45 -9.08 -8.39 -13.06
C LYS A 45 -9.06 -7.30 -11.98
N GLU A 46 -8.00 -7.22 -11.20
CA GLU A 46 -7.84 -6.27 -10.12
C GLU A 46 -6.44 -5.66 -10.10
N ARG A 47 -6.30 -4.59 -9.31
CA ARG A 47 -5.00 -3.98 -9.06
C ARG A 47 -4.26 -4.78 -7.99
N TRP A 48 -2.94 -4.71 -8.03
CA TRP A 48 -2.08 -5.38 -7.06
C TRP A 48 -1.44 -4.34 -6.15
N ILE A 49 -1.06 -4.76 -4.96
CA ILE A 49 -0.35 -3.95 -3.97
C ILE A 49 1.10 -4.38 -3.92
N ASP A 50 2.00 -3.42 -4.05
CA ASP A 50 3.43 -3.61 -3.82
C ASP A 50 3.70 -3.51 -2.31
N LEU A 51 3.95 -4.66 -1.68
CA LEU A 51 4.15 -4.76 -0.24
C LEU A 51 5.47 -4.13 0.21
N VAL A 52 6.47 -4.06 -0.68
CA VAL A 52 7.76 -3.43 -0.40
C VAL A 52 7.58 -1.91 -0.29
N GLU A 53 6.91 -1.29 -1.25
CA GLU A 53 6.65 0.16 -1.23
C GLU A 53 5.68 0.57 -0.13
N VAL A 54 4.62 -0.23 0.11
CA VAL A 54 3.73 -0.01 1.27
C VAL A 54 4.49 -0.12 2.59
N SER A 55 5.40 -1.07 2.74
CA SER A 55 6.23 -1.21 3.93
C SER A 55 7.18 -0.03 4.11
N LYS A 56 7.80 0.47 3.03
CA LYS A 56 8.63 1.68 3.06
C LYS A 56 7.81 2.89 3.52
N TRP A 57 6.61 3.07 2.97
CA TRP A 57 5.70 4.14 3.39
C TRP A 57 5.31 4.04 4.87
N ALA A 58 4.90 2.85 5.32
CA ALA A 58 4.48 2.63 6.70
C ALA A 58 5.61 2.95 7.70
N ARG A 59 6.86 2.65 7.35
CA ARG A 59 8.03 2.96 8.18
C ARG A 59 8.37 4.45 8.19
N LYS A 60 8.19 5.16 7.08
CA LYS A 60 8.39 6.63 7.01
C LYS A 60 7.43 7.42 7.88
N ASN A 61 6.21 6.92 8.09
CA ASN A 61 5.22 7.59 8.94
C ASN A 61 5.51 7.54 10.45
N LYS A 62 6.53 6.79 10.91
CA LYS A 62 6.92 6.79 12.33
C LYS A 62 7.65 8.05 12.78
N ASP A 63 8.16 8.87 11.86
CA ASP A 63 9.00 10.04 12.21
C ASP A 63 8.21 11.35 12.42
N ILE A 64 6.89 11.38 12.18
CA ILE A 64 6.10 12.63 12.26
C ILE A 64 5.76 13.03 13.72
N TYR A 65 5.85 12.09 14.67
CA TYR A 65 5.62 12.37 16.10
C TYR A 65 6.91 12.56 16.91
N LEU A 66 8.08 12.25 16.36
CA LEU A 66 9.39 12.47 17.00
C LEU A 66 10.04 13.81 16.61
N SER A 67 9.49 14.50 15.60
CA SER A 67 9.99 15.78 15.09
C SER A 67 9.20 17.00 15.59
N GLN A 68 8.37 16.83 16.63
CA GLN A 68 7.67 17.92 17.33
C GLN A 68 8.28 18.23 18.71
N GLU A 69 9.43 17.64 19.06
CA GLU A 69 10.17 17.88 20.30
C GLU A 69 11.59 18.47 20.07
N GLU A 70 11.77 19.32 19.04
CA GLU A 70 12.97 20.18 18.90
C GLU A 70 12.61 21.66 18.86
#